data_AF-A0A832GGA5-F1
#
_entry.id   AF-A0A832GGA5-F1
#
_cell.length_a   1.000
_cell.length_b   1.000
_cell.length_c   1.000
_cell.angle_alpha   90.00
_cell.angle_beta   90.00
_cell.angle_gamma   90.00
#
_symmetry.space_group_name_H-M   'P 1'
#
loop_
_entity.id
_entity.type
_entity.pdbx_description
1 polymer ?
#
loop_
_entity_poly.entity_id
_entity_poly.type
_entity_poly.pdbx_seq_one_letter_code
_entity_poly.pdbx_strand_id
1 'polypeptide(L)' 'RMKMDVVPGMTTRLWFTPTQSGTFEIPCAELCGVGHYIMRGVLVVEPPEQFNQWLSQQTPIAQSE' A
#
# COMPACT_ATOMS: atom_id res chain seq x y z
N ARG A 1 5.71 -13.27 1.95
CA ARG A 1 5.82 -12.33 3.09
C ARG A 1 6.98 -11.40 2.82
N MET A 2 6.79 -10.09 2.97
CA MET A 2 7.83 -9.06 2.77
C MET A 2 7.73 -8.00 3.86
N LYS A 3 8.86 -7.40 4.20
CA LYS A 3 8.99 -6.24 5.08
C LYS A 3 10.10 -5.36 4.52
N MET A 4 9.89 -4.05 4.54
CA MET A 4 10.92 -3.07 4.23
C MET A 4 10.67 -1.83 5.07
N ASP A 5 11.73 -1.29 5.65
CA ASP A 5 11.63 -0.13 6.52
C ASP A 5 11.59 1.16 5.69
N VAL A 6 10.79 2.11 6.13
CA VAL A 6 10.68 3.44 5.52
C VAL A 6 11.60 4.37 6.30
N VAL A 7 12.85 4.48 5.82
CA VAL A 7 13.89 5.28 6.48
C VAL A 7 13.90 6.69 5.85
N PRO A 8 13.76 7.76 6.65
CA PRO A 8 13.82 9.13 6.13
C PRO A 8 15.12 9.40 5.37
N GLY A 9 14.99 10.00 4.18
CA GLY A 9 16.13 10.32 3.30
C GLY A 9 16.63 9.17 2.43
N MET A 10 16.04 7.97 2.54
CA MET A 10 16.38 6.82 1.71
C MET A 10 15.21 6.43 0.80
N THR A 11 15.48 6.34 -0.50
CA THR A 11 14.53 5.76 -1.46
C THR A 11 14.74 4.26 -1.51
N THR A 12 13.76 3.50 -1.04
CA THR A 12 13.76 2.03 -1.08
C THR A 12 12.69 1.53 -2.04
N ARG A 13 12.86 0.31 -2.58
CA ARG A 13 11.91 -0.31 -3.52
C ARG A 13 11.57 -1.72 -3.07
N LEU A 14 10.29 -1.96 -2.82
CA LEU A 14 9.72 -3.29 -2.61
C LEU A 14 8.97 -3.71 -3.88
N TRP A 15 9.09 -4.97 -4.30
CA TRP A 15 8.34 -5.51 -5.44
C TRP A 15 7.84 -6.92 -5.15
N PHE A 16 6.62 -7.20 -5.59
CA PHE A 16 6.06 -8.55 -5.59
C PHE A 16 4.90 -8.71 -6.56
N THR A 17 4.60 -9.97 -6.89
CA THR A 17 3.40 -10.35 -7.63
C THR A 17 2.43 -11.02 -6.64
N PRO A 18 1.23 -10.46 -6.41
CA PRO A 18 0.24 -11.12 -5.59
C PRO A 18 -0.28 -12.38 -6.29
N THR A 19 -0.44 -13.47 -5.54
CA THR A 19 -0.91 -14.77 -6.05
C THR A 19 -2.34 -15.10 -5.64
N GLN A 20 -2.95 -14.29 -4.78
CA GLN A 20 -4.29 -14.51 -4.25
C GLN A 20 -5.02 -13.17 -4.12
N SER A 21 -6.26 -13.12 -4.62
CA SER A 21 -7.16 -11.99 -4.43
C SER A 21 -7.68 -11.92 -2.99
N GLY A 22 -7.92 -10.71 -2.49
CA GLY A 22 -8.43 -10.49 -1.14
C GLY A 22 -7.95 -9.18 -0.52
N THR A 23 -8.36 -8.98 0.73
CA THR A 23 -7.97 -7.83 1.54
C THR A 23 -6.97 -8.25 2.60
N PHE A 24 -5.84 -7.56 2.66
CA PHE A 24 -4.73 -7.89 3.54
C PHE A 24 -4.36 -6.66 4.38
N GLU A 25 -4.14 -6.86 5.67
CA GLU A 25 -3.64 -5.80 6.55
C GLU A 25 -2.12 -5.64 6.40
N ILE A 26 -1.67 -4.39 6.39
CA ILE A 26 -0.25 -4.01 6.44
C ILE A 26 -0.01 -3.31 7.78
N PRO A 27 0.45 -4.04 8.82
CA PRO A 27 0.80 -3.42 10.09
C PRO A 27 2.11 -2.64 9.97
N CYS A 28 2.21 -1.51 10.68
CA CYS A 28 3.49 -0.88 10.93
C CYS A 28 4.41 -1.85 11.70
N ALA A 29 5.62 -2.07 11.20
CA ALA A 29 6.55 -3.08 11.73
C ALA A 29 7.82 -2.47 12.35
N GLU A 30 7.86 -1.14 12.50
CA GLU A 30 8.97 -0.41 13.11
C GLU A 30 8.41 0.62 14.10
N LEU A 31 8.89 0.61 15.35
CA LEU A 31 8.34 1.46 16.40
C LEU A 31 8.66 2.93 16.10
N CYS A 32 7.64 3.69 15.68
CA CYS A 32 7.80 5.06 15.21
C CYS A 32 7.12 6.12 16.09
N GLY A 33 6.48 5.73 17.20
CA GLY A 33 5.83 6.64 18.15
C GLY A 33 4.55 6.08 18.78
N VAL A 34 3.81 6.93 19.48
CA VAL A 34 2.60 6.54 20.24
C VAL A 34 1.51 5.93 19.35
N GLY A 35 1.39 6.39 18.10
CA GLY A 35 0.42 5.85 17.13
C GLY A 35 0.82 4.53 16.48
N HIS A 36 1.98 3.96 16.82
CA HIS A 36 2.53 2.78 16.14
C HIS A 36 1.55 1.59 16.10
N TYR A 37 0.88 1.29 17.23
CA TYR A 37 0.01 0.12 17.35
C TYR A 37 -1.29 0.20 16.54
N ILE A 38 -1.74 1.41 16.19
CA ILE A 38 -2.94 1.65 15.38
C ILE A 38 -2.62 1.92 13.91
N MET A 39 -1.34 2.08 13.55
CA MET A 39 -0.94 2.39 12.19
C MET A 39 -1.03 1.15 11.31
N ARG A 40 -2.12 1.06 10.54
CA ARG A 40 -2.43 -0.05 9.64
C ARG A 40 -2.78 0.47 8.25
N GLY A 41 -2.12 -0.09 7.25
CA GLY A 41 -2.54 0.02 5.85
C GLY A 41 -3.41 -1.17 5.44
N VAL A 42 -4.11 -1.02 4.33
CA VAL A 42 -4.89 -2.10 3.71
C VAL A 42 -4.43 -2.26 2.27
N LEU A 43 -4.11 -3.50 1.89
CA LEU A 43 -3.86 -3.90 0.51
C LEU A 43 -5.07 -4.68 0.02
N VAL A 44 -5.70 -4.20 -1.05
CA VAL A 44 -6.75 -4.92 -1.75
C VAL A 44 -6.18 -5.46 -3.06
N VAL A 45 -6.24 -6.77 -3.24
CA VAL A 45 -5.85 -7.45 -4.48
C VAL A 45 -7.12 -7.87 -5.21
N GLU A 46 -7.39 -7.20 -6.32
CA GLU A 46 -8.58 -7.44 -7.16
C GLU A 46 -8.18 -8.00 -8.53
N PRO A 47 -9.13 -8.66 -9.25
CA PRO A 47 -8.96 -9.00 -10.65
C PRO A 47 -8.66 -7.76 -11.51
N PRO A 48 -7.94 -7.91 -12.64
CA PRO A 48 -7.54 -6.79 -13.50
C PRO A 48 -8.71 -5.89 -13.94
N GLU A 49 -9.86 -6.47 -14.24
CA GLU A 49 -11.04 -5.76 -14.72
C GLU A 49 -11.61 -4.82 -13.65
N GLN A 50 -11.68 -5.30 -12.40
CA GLN A 50 -12.16 -4.53 -11.25
C GLN A 50 -11.18 -3.40 -10.91
N PHE A 51 -9.89 -3.71 -10.91
CA PHE A 51 -8.85 -2.70 -10.71
C PHE A 51 -8.91 -1.59 -11.77
N ASN A 52 -9.08 -1.94 -13.05
CA ASN A 52 -9.21 -0.96 -14.13
C ASN A 52 -10.47 -0.10 -13.99
N GLN A 53 -11.58 -0.68 -13.55
CA GLN A 53 -12.80 0.07 -13.26
C GLN A 53 -12.64 1.02 -12.06
N TRP A 54 -11.94 0.58 -11.01
CA TRP A 54 -11.62 1.43 -9.86
C TRP A 54 -10.70 2.59 -10.28
N LEU A 55 -9.68 2.30 -11.09
CA LEU A 55 -8.70 3.26 -11.57
C LEU A 55 -9.34 4.36 -12.42
N SER A 56 -10.31 4.02 -13.28
CA SER A 56 -10.99 5.01 -14.14
C SER A 56 -11.85 6.02 -13.37
N GLN A 57 -12.17 5.73 -12.10
CA GLN A 57 -12.92 6.62 -11.22
C GLN A 57 -12.02 7.57 -10.42
N GLN A 58 -10.71 7.34 -10.39
CA GLN A 58 -9.78 8.17 -9.62
C GLN A 58 -9.41 9.44 -10.42
N THR A 59 -9.35 10.57 -9.73
CA THR A 59 -8.77 11.79 -10.32
C THR A 59 -7.25 11.63 -10.41
N PRO A 60 -6.63 11.87 -11.59
CA PRO A 60 -5.18 11.85 -11.70
C PRO A 60 -4.55 12.88 -10.73
N ILE A 61 -3.57 12.45 -9.94
CA ILE A 61 -2.84 13.31 -8.97
C ILE A 61 -2.20 14.54 -9.66
N ALA A 62 -1.96 14.49 -10.98
CA ALA A 62 -1.49 15.62 -11.78
C ALA A 62 -2.51 16.78 -11.93
N GLN A 63 -3.73 16.65 -11.43
CA GLN A 63 -4.79 17.67 -11.54
C GLN A 63 -5.22 18.28 -10.18
N SER A 64 -4.51 17.95 -9.10
CA SER A 64 -4.70 18.57 -7.78
C SER A 64 -3.58 19.56 -7.48
N GLU A 65 -3.61 20.71 -8.17
CA GLU A 65 -2.89 21.94 -7.79
C GLU A 65 -3.85 23.12 -7.85
#